data_AF-A0A0Q6T239-F1
#
_entry.id   AF-A0A0Q6T239-F1
#
_cell.length_a   1.000
_cell.length_b   1.000
_cell.length_c   1.000
_cell.angle_alpha   90.00
_cell.angle_beta   90.00
_cell.angle_gamma   90.00
#
_symmetry.space_group_name_H-M   'P 1'
#
loop_
_entity.id
_entity.type
_entity.pdbx_description
1 polymer ?
#
loop_
_entity_poly.entity_id
_entity_poly.type
_entity_poly.pdbx_seq_one_letter_code
_entity_poly.pdbx_strand_id
1 'polypeptide(L)'
;MAVQAVTSLRRRAAPLALALTLAGTAHAQTQDKQPSTFAPVIGAALLCHDHLDNAYFYSWLKTHFGPAYKHEGGAYWFRTGETTLWGAPVTEVMVSDDTSEWVFLGAVAEVAPDELEQDVRKAAGVRHVAADASPYPLRVSVPGSTIAYYNAKSKIYCAKFKPLPPRR
;
A
#
# COMPACT_ATOMS: atom_id res chain seq x y z
N MET A 1 41.77 -21.31 66.93
CA MET A 1 43.23 -21.21 66.82
C MET A 1 43.54 -21.10 65.33
N ALA A 2 43.82 -19.89 64.80
CA ALA A 2 45.15 -19.27 64.72
C ALA A 2 46.05 -20.09 63.75
N VAL A 3 46.68 -19.61 62.66
CA VAL A 3 47.07 -18.28 62.15
C VAL A 3 47.35 -18.44 60.63
N GLN A 4 47.20 -17.36 59.85
CA GLN A 4 47.63 -17.21 58.45
C GLN A 4 49.16 -17.19 58.28
N ALA A 5 49.67 -17.52 57.08
CA ALA A 5 50.88 -16.94 56.47
C ALA A 5 51.18 -17.62 55.11
N VAL A 6 51.74 -17.02 54.04
CA VAL A 6 52.01 -15.65 53.56
C VAL A 6 52.43 -15.82 52.07
N THR A 7 52.06 -14.84 51.22
CA THR A 7 52.66 -14.40 49.92
C THR A 7 52.74 -15.33 48.69
N SER A 8 52.27 -14.81 47.55
CA SER A 8 53.13 -14.04 46.62
C SER A 8 52.37 -13.47 45.43
N LEU A 9 52.62 -12.18 45.16
CA LEU A 9 52.18 -11.43 43.98
C LEU A 9 52.63 -12.11 42.67
N ARG A 10 51.71 -12.25 41.71
CA ARG A 10 52.06 -12.17 40.28
C ARG A 10 51.04 -11.33 39.53
N ARG A 11 51.46 -10.11 39.18
CA ARG A 11 50.92 -9.31 38.09
C ARG A 11 50.80 -10.17 36.83
N ARG A 12 49.67 -10.09 36.12
CA ARG A 12 49.59 -10.16 34.64
C ARG A 12 48.21 -9.75 34.15
N ALA A 13 48.21 -8.62 33.45
CA ALA A 13 47.42 -8.27 32.28
C ALA A 13 45.89 -8.51 32.30
N ALA A 14 45.14 -7.42 32.41
CA ALA A 14 43.90 -7.28 31.67
C ALA A 14 44.21 -7.24 30.16
N PRO A 15 43.28 -7.70 29.31
CA PRO A 15 42.61 -6.69 28.49
C PRO A 15 41.10 -6.90 28.31
N LEU A 16 40.42 -5.75 28.31
CA LEU A 16 39.22 -5.37 27.56
C LEU A 16 38.11 -6.42 27.38
N ALA A 17 37.10 -6.32 28.25
CA ALA A 17 35.73 -6.61 27.87
C ALA A 17 35.23 -5.49 26.94
N LEU A 18 35.06 -5.78 25.65
CA LEU A 18 34.32 -4.93 24.72
C LEU A 18 33.04 -5.67 24.33
N ALA A 19 31.96 -5.36 25.05
CA ALA A 19 30.62 -5.74 24.71
C ALA A 19 30.20 -4.99 23.44
N LEU A 20 30.07 -5.68 22.30
CA LEU A 20 29.37 -5.18 21.14
C LEU A 20 28.02 -5.91 21.04
N THR A 21 27.04 -5.42 21.79
CA THR A 21 25.63 -5.77 21.57
C THR A 21 25.22 -5.18 20.23
N LEU A 22 25.19 -5.99 19.17
CA LEU A 22 24.47 -5.65 17.96
C LEU A 22 22.97 -5.67 18.28
N ALA A 23 22.48 -4.55 18.82
CA ALA A 23 21.08 -4.20 18.77
C ALA A 23 20.76 -3.85 17.32
N GLY A 24 20.55 -4.88 16.49
CA GLY A 24 19.83 -4.73 15.25
C GLY A 24 18.43 -4.26 15.61
N THR A 25 18.14 -2.98 15.38
CA THR A 25 16.78 -2.45 15.39
C THR A 25 16.05 -3.06 14.20
N ALA A 26 15.62 -4.31 14.37
CA ALA A 26 14.52 -4.86 13.61
C ALA A 26 13.34 -3.92 13.89
N HIS A 27 13.10 -2.98 12.97
CA HIS A 27 11.81 -2.31 12.87
C HIS A 27 10.82 -3.40 12.48
N ALA A 28 10.34 -4.14 13.47
CA ALA A 28 9.10 -4.87 13.37
C ALA A 28 8.05 -3.79 13.10
N GLN A 29 7.73 -3.59 11.82
CA GLN A 29 6.59 -2.77 11.45
C GLN A 29 5.37 -3.51 11.98
N THR A 30 4.86 -3.08 13.13
CA THR A 30 3.55 -3.49 13.64
C THR A 30 2.52 -2.92 12.67
N GLN A 31 2.28 -3.66 11.60
CA GLN A 31 1.34 -3.36 10.54
C GLN A 31 -0.07 -3.80 10.98
N ASP A 32 -0.47 -3.44 12.20
CA ASP A 32 -1.66 -4.00 12.84
C ASP A 32 -2.87 -3.05 12.82
N LYS A 33 -2.76 -1.90 12.14
CA LYS A 33 -3.92 -1.03 11.97
C LYS A 33 -3.85 -0.24 10.67
N GLN A 34 -4.80 -0.52 9.78
CA GLN A 34 -5.11 0.33 8.62
C GLN A 34 -5.10 1.81 9.03
N PRO A 35 -4.42 2.71 8.28
CA PRO A 35 -4.51 4.15 8.53
C PRO A 35 -5.98 4.58 8.56
N SER A 36 -6.40 5.36 9.55
CA SER A 36 -7.78 5.88 9.63
C SER A 36 -8.17 6.69 8.40
N THR A 37 -7.17 7.24 7.71
CA THR A 37 -7.30 8.00 6.47
C THR A 37 -7.30 7.14 5.20
N PHE A 38 -7.13 5.82 5.29
CA PHE A 38 -7.06 4.95 4.11
C PHE A 38 -8.34 5.04 3.27
N ALA A 39 -9.51 4.88 3.88
CA ALA A 39 -10.78 4.99 3.16
C ALA A 39 -11.03 6.39 2.56
N PRO A 40 -10.90 7.51 3.31
CA PRO A 40 -11.14 8.83 2.73
C PRO A 40 -10.08 9.26 1.70
N VAL A 41 -8.82 8.79 1.79
CA VAL A 41 -7.75 9.16 0.83
C VAL A 41 -7.75 8.22 -0.37
N ILE A 42 -7.52 6.92 -0.14
CA ILE A 42 -7.41 5.93 -1.21
C ILE A 42 -8.78 5.65 -1.83
N GLY A 43 -9.82 5.50 -1.01
CA GLY A 43 -11.17 5.25 -1.51
C GLY A 43 -11.72 6.40 -2.37
N ALA A 44 -11.56 7.65 -1.96
CA ALA A 44 -12.02 8.80 -2.76
C ALA A 44 -11.28 8.91 -4.10
N ALA A 45 -9.97 8.70 -4.09
CA ALA A 45 -9.14 8.70 -5.29
C ALA A 45 -9.51 7.56 -6.26
N LEU A 46 -9.73 6.34 -5.75
CA LEU A 46 -10.17 5.20 -6.55
C LEU A 46 -11.54 5.41 -7.19
N LEU A 47 -12.44 6.17 -6.54
CA LEU A 47 -13.74 6.53 -7.09
C LEU A 47 -13.70 7.71 -8.07
N CYS A 48 -12.50 8.23 -8.39
CA CYS A 48 -12.30 9.44 -9.19
C CYS A 48 -12.90 10.73 -8.60
N HIS A 49 -13.16 10.77 -7.30
CA HIS A 49 -13.65 11.98 -6.62
C HIS A 49 -12.54 12.96 -6.23
N ASP A 50 -11.27 12.58 -6.42
CA ASP A 50 -10.11 13.41 -6.09
C ASP A 50 -9.19 13.66 -7.30
N HIS A 51 -8.27 14.60 -7.15
CA HIS A 51 -7.13 14.77 -8.04
C HIS A 51 -6.16 13.59 -7.88
N LEU A 52 -5.55 13.17 -8.99
CA LEU A 52 -4.52 12.13 -8.97
C LEU A 52 -3.16 12.79 -9.12
N ASP A 53 -2.26 12.53 -8.16
CA ASP A 53 -0.87 12.96 -8.18
C ASP A 53 0.02 11.77 -7.78
N ASN A 54 0.87 11.34 -8.72
CA ASN A 54 1.68 10.12 -8.54
C ASN A 54 2.67 10.26 -7.38
N ALA A 55 3.30 11.42 -7.21
CA ALA A 55 4.27 11.66 -6.17
C ALA A 55 3.62 11.63 -4.78
N TYR A 56 2.44 12.25 -4.65
CA TYR A 56 1.63 12.23 -3.44
C TYR A 56 1.24 10.80 -3.06
N PHE A 57 0.60 10.05 -3.96
CA PHE A 57 0.11 8.71 -3.65
C PHE A 57 1.25 7.73 -3.41
N TYR A 58 2.36 7.82 -4.15
CA TYR A 58 3.56 7.04 -3.88
C TYR A 58 4.12 7.31 -2.48
N SER A 59 4.27 8.59 -2.11
CA SER A 59 4.76 8.98 -0.79
C SER A 59 3.82 8.54 0.33
N TRP A 60 2.51 8.69 0.13
CA TRP A 60 1.49 8.29 1.10
C TRP A 60 1.52 6.78 1.34
N LEU A 61 1.51 5.98 0.27
CA LEU A 61 1.56 4.51 0.37
C LEU A 61 2.88 4.06 0.98
N LYS A 62 4.00 4.66 0.61
CA LYS A 62 5.31 4.35 1.19
C LYS A 62 5.38 4.62 2.68
N THR A 63 4.77 5.73 3.11
CA THR A 63 4.74 6.12 4.53
C THR A 63 3.93 5.15 5.38
N HIS A 64 2.80 4.66 4.85
CA HIS A 64 1.86 3.84 5.62
C HIS A 64 2.05 2.33 5.48
N PHE A 65 2.58 1.87 4.35
CA PHE A 65 2.71 0.43 4.03
C PHE A 65 4.14 -0.01 3.74
N GLY A 66 5.11 0.91 3.86
CA GLY A 66 6.51 0.62 3.55
C GLY A 66 6.79 0.66 2.04
N PRO A 67 7.99 0.24 1.60
CA PRO A 67 8.38 0.32 0.19
C PRO A 67 7.46 -0.51 -0.72
N ALA A 68 7.30 -0.06 -1.96
CA ALA A 68 6.65 -0.86 -2.99
C ALA A 68 7.35 -2.22 -3.12
N TYR A 69 6.57 -3.29 -3.15
CA TYR A 69 7.10 -4.66 -3.18
C TYR A 69 7.39 -5.13 -4.61
N LYS A 70 6.78 -4.49 -5.61
CA LYS A 70 7.10 -4.69 -7.02
C LYS A 70 6.84 -3.44 -7.86
N HIS A 71 7.43 -3.42 -9.04
CA HIS A 71 7.27 -2.39 -10.06
C HIS A 71 6.96 -3.09 -11.40
N GLU A 72 5.72 -2.97 -11.87
CA GLU A 72 5.24 -3.73 -13.03
C GLU A 72 4.06 -3.00 -13.68
N GLY A 73 4.00 -3.01 -15.01
CA GLY A 73 2.87 -2.48 -15.77
C GLY A 73 2.72 -0.95 -15.67
N GLY A 74 3.84 -0.22 -15.53
CA GLY A 74 3.82 1.23 -15.35
C GLY A 74 3.36 1.66 -13.96
N ALA A 75 3.50 0.81 -12.94
CA ALA A 75 3.04 1.10 -11.58
C ALA A 75 3.96 0.57 -10.48
N TYR A 76 4.03 1.31 -9.38
CA TYR A 76 4.53 0.81 -8.10
C TYR A 76 3.41 0.15 -7.32
N TRP A 77 3.67 -1.05 -6.79
CA TRP A 77 2.68 -1.86 -6.09
C TRP A 77 3.03 -1.99 -4.61
N PHE A 78 2.04 -1.78 -3.75
CA PHE A 78 2.17 -1.80 -2.30
C PHE A 78 1.24 -2.87 -1.73
N ARG A 79 1.74 -3.69 -0.80
CA ARG A 79 0.90 -4.60 -0.03
C ARG A 79 0.26 -3.82 1.10
N THR A 80 -1.05 -3.88 1.21
CA THR A 80 -1.78 -3.16 2.26
C THR A 80 -2.03 -4.02 3.50
N GLY A 81 -1.93 -5.35 3.39
CA GLY A 81 -2.20 -6.27 4.49
C GLY A 81 -3.70 -6.40 4.73
N GLU A 82 -4.12 -6.38 5.99
CA GLU A 82 -5.54 -6.48 6.38
C GLU A 82 -6.24 -5.13 6.31
N THR A 83 -6.34 -4.55 5.10
CA THR A 83 -7.12 -3.33 4.88
C THR A 83 -8.45 -3.61 4.21
N THR A 84 -9.41 -2.73 4.42
CA THR A 84 -10.73 -2.78 3.79
C THR A 84 -11.11 -1.44 3.18
N LEU A 85 -11.84 -1.49 2.06
CA LEU A 85 -12.54 -0.37 1.46
C LEU A 85 -13.99 -0.78 1.22
N TRP A 86 -14.93 0.05 1.67
CA TRP A 86 -16.38 -0.18 1.49
C TRP A 86 -16.93 -1.50 2.06
N GLY A 87 -16.14 -2.18 2.91
CA GLY A 87 -16.46 -3.50 3.44
C GLY A 87 -15.72 -4.65 2.74
N ALA A 88 -15.11 -4.41 1.58
CA ALA A 88 -14.33 -5.39 0.85
C ALA A 88 -12.85 -5.39 1.29
N PRO A 89 -12.21 -6.57 1.49
CA PRO A 89 -10.78 -6.64 1.75
C PRO A 89 -9.96 -6.17 0.54
N VAL A 90 -8.95 -5.35 0.79
CA VAL A 90 -8.01 -4.83 -0.21
C VAL A 90 -6.61 -5.28 0.17
N THR A 91 -5.94 -5.98 -0.74
CA THR A 91 -4.62 -6.58 -0.50
C THR A 91 -3.48 -5.81 -1.13
N GLU A 92 -3.79 -5.06 -2.19
CA GLU A 92 -2.80 -4.32 -2.95
C GLU A 92 -3.34 -2.97 -3.39
N VAL A 93 -2.47 -1.96 -3.37
CA VAL A 93 -2.70 -0.66 -4.02
C VAL A 93 -1.55 -0.39 -4.97
N MET A 94 -1.86 0.14 -6.15
CA MET A 94 -0.90 0.47 -7.19
C MET A 94 -1.04 1.94 -7.61
N VAL A 95 0.08 2.60 -7.83
CA VAL A 95 0.16 4.00 -8.30
C VAL A 95 1.01 4.04 -9.55
N SER A 96 0.62 4.84 -10.54
CA SER A 96 1.39 5.05 -11.76
C SER A 96 2.82 5.51 -11.45
N ASP A 97 3.79 5.01 -12.21
CA ASP A 97 5.22 5.29 -12.08
C ASP A 97 5.70 6.46 -12.95
N ASP A 98 4.76 7.19 -13.55
CA ASP A 98 5.00 8.27 -14.51
C ASP A 98 5.61 7.89 -15.87
N THR A 99 5.75 6.61 -16.19
CA THR A 99 6.28 6.18 -17.49
C THR A 99 5.26 6.24 -18.64
N SER A 100 3.96 6.37 -18.33
CA SER A 100 2.89 6.47 -19.31
C SER A 100 2.24 7.87 -19.36
N GLU A 101 1.35 8.08 -20.34
CA GLU A 101 0.50 9.27 -20.44
C GLU A 101 -0.61 9.33 -19.36
N TRP A 102 -0.72 8.29 -18.54
CA TRP A 102 -1.76 8.14 -17.53
C TRP A 102 -1.23 8.38 -16.12
N VAL A 103 -1.99 9.15 -15.35
CA VAL A 103 -1.92 9.22 -13.89
C VAL A 103 -3.04 8.33 -13.37
N PHE A 104 -2.71 7.33 -12.56
CA PHE A 104 -3.70 6.41 -12.02
C PHE A 104 -3.38 5.96 -10.61
N LEU A 105 -4.45 5.63 -9.89
CA LEU A 105 -4.43 4.87 -8.66
C LEU A 105 -5.36 3.66 -8.83
N GLY A 106 -4.91 2.48 -8.43
CA GLY A 106 -5.68 1.25 -8.49
C GLY A 106 -5.56 0.43 -7.22
N ALA A 107 -6.50 -0.47 -6.99
CA ALA A 107 -6.48 -1.40 -5.86
C ALA A 107 -7.02 -2.77 -6.27
N VAL A 108 -6.49 -3.83 -5.65
CA VAL A 108 -7.01 -5.20 -5.76
C VAL A 108 -7.89 -5.48 -4.56
N ALA A 109 -9.17 -5.75 -4.81
CA ALA A 109 -10.10 -6.19 -3.78
C ALA A 109 -10.35 -7.69 -3.91
N GLU A 110 -10.42 -8.39 -2.78
CA GLU A 110 -10.53 -9.85 -2.66
C GLU A 110 -11.95 -10.39 -2.92
N VAL A 111 -12.77 -9.63 -3.62
CA VAL A 111 -14.15 -9.96 -3.99
C VAL A 111 -14.34 -9.82 -5.49
N ALA A 112 -15.38 -10.45 -6.03
CA ALA A 112 -15.69 -10.36 -7.46
C ALA A 112 -16.14 -8.94 -7.85
N PRO A 113 -15.99 -8.52 -9.13
CA PRO A 113 -16.41 -7.19 -9.59
C PRO A 113 -17.87 -6.82 -9.29
N ASP A 114 -18.79 -7.79 -9.37
CA ASP A 114 -20.22 -7.61 -9.08
C ASP A 114 -20.47 -7.32 -7.60
N GLU A 115 -19.74 -8.01 -6.72
CA GLU A 115 -19.80 -7.80 -5.28
C GLU A 115 -19.17 -6.46 -4.89
N LEU A 116 -18.00 -6.12 -5.47
CA LEU A 116 -17.38 -4.83 -5.24
C LEU A 116 -18.28 -3.66 -5.68
N GLU A 117 -18.97 -3.77 -6.82
CA GLU A 117 -19.94 -2.76 -7.25
C GLU A 117 -21.05 -2.55 -6.21
N GLN A 118 -21.58 -3.64 -5.67
CA GLN A 118 -22.64 -3.58 -4.66
C GLN A 118 -22.15 -2.93 -3.37
N ASP A 119 -20.94 -3.26 -2.92
CA ASP A 119 -20.32 -2.70 -1.72
C ASP A 119 -20.03 -1.21 -1.88
N VAL A 120 -19.42 -0.81 -3.01
CA VAL A 120 -19.17 0.59 -3.34
C VAL A 120 -20.48 1.38 -3.40
N ARG A 121 -21.51 0.83 -4.06
CA ARG A 121 -22.82 1.47 -4.15
C ARG A 121 -23.44 1.66 -2.77
N LYS A 122 -23.37 0.65 -1.91
CA LYS A 122 -23.94 0.69 -0.56
C LYS A 122 -23.21 1.66 0.35
N ALA A 123 -21.88 1.69 0.30
CA ALA A 123 -21.06 2.48 1.22
C ALA A 123 -20.81 3.92 0.75
N ALA A 124 -20.70 4.13 -0.56
CA ALA A 124 -20.31 5.42 -1.16
C ALA A 124 -21.36 6.01 -2.12
N GLY A 125 -22.44 5.27 -2.44
CA GLY A 125 -23.47 5.74 -3.35
C GLY A 125 -23.05 5.82 -4.82
N VAL A 126 -21.84 5.37 -5.16
CA VAL A 126 -21.33 5.36 -6.54
C VAL A 126 -21.75 4.07 -7.23
N ARG A 127 -22.37 4.20 -8.40
CA ARG A 127 -22.80 3.07 -9.21
C ARG A 127 -21.81 2.84 -10.36
N HIS A 128 -21.41 1.60 -10.56
CA HIS A 128 -20.64 1.15 -11.73
C HIS A 128 -21.53 0.29 -12.62
N VAL A 129 -21.59 0.62 -13.91
CA VAL A 129 -22.41 -0.11 -14.89
C VAL A 129 -21.52 -0.84 -15.89
N ALA A 130 -21.93 -2.03 -16.33
CA ALA A 130 -21.19 -2.76 -17.37
C ALA A 130 -21.07 -1.90 -18.63
N ALA A 131 -19.86 -1.80 -19.17
CA ALA A 131 -19.55 -1.02 -20.37
C ALA A 131 -20.05 -1.70 -21.64
N ASP A 132 -20.17 -3.03 -21.61
CA ASP A 132 -20.63 -3.86 -22.72
C ASP A 132 -21.29 -5.16 -22.22
N ALA A 133 -21.69 -6.02 -23.16
CA ALA A 133 -22.31 -7.31 -22.91
C ALA A 133 -21.30 -8.49 -22.97
N SER A 134 -20.00 -8.23 -22.86
CA SER A 134 -18.99 -9.30 -22.82
C SER A 134 -19.13 -10.14 -21.54
N PRO A 135 -18.58 -11.36 -21.49
CA PRO A 135 -18.65 -12.21 -20.30
C PRO A 135 -17.93 -11.63 -19.06
N TYR A 136 -16.97 -10.74 -19.27
CA TYR A 136 -16.16 -10.11 -18.21
C TYR A 136 -16.08 -8.60 -18.45
N PRO A 137 -17.23 -7.89 -18.40
CA PRO A 137 -17.26 -6.49 -18.80
C PRO A 137 -16.51 -5.64 -17.79
N LEU A 138 -15.86 -4.60 -18.28
CA LEU A 138 -15.47 -3.49 -17.42
C LEU A 138 -16.74 -2.85 -16.86
N ARG A 139 -16.71 -2.45 -15.60
CA ARG A 139 -17.79 -1.69 -14.97
C ARG A 139 -17.34 -0.28 -14.69
N VAL A 140 -18.02 0.71 -15.25
CA VAL A 140 -17.58 2.11 -15.24
C VAL A 140 -18.61 2.95 -14.49
N SER A 141 -18.15 3.86 -13.64
CA SER A 141 -19.00 4.85 -12.97
C SER A 141 -19.04 6.17 -13.71
N VAL A 142 -20.05 7.00 -13.42
CA VAL A 142 -20.16 8.35 -14.00
C VAL A 142 -18.92 9.23 -13.69
N PRO A 143 -18.34 9.22 -12.47
CA PRO A 143 -17.07 9.93 -12.21
C PRO A 143 -15.85 9.40 -12.99
N GLY A 144 -15.95 8.23 -13.61
CA GLY A 144 -14.89 7.64 -14.44
C GLY A 144 -14.06 6.53 -13.78
N SER A 145 -14.38 6.13 -12.55
CA SER A 145 -13.70 4.97 -11.95
C SER A 145 -14.19 3.68 -12.58
N THR A 146 -13.28 2.71 -12.72
CA THR A 146 -13.53 1.44 -13.41
C THR A 146 -13.24 0.26 -12.48
N ILE A 147 -14.12 -0.74 -12.49
CA ILE A 147 -13.91 -2.04 -11.87
C ILE A 147 -13.73 -3.08 -12.98
N ALA A 148 -12.67 -3.87 -12.90
CA ALA A 148 -12.32 -4.92 -13.85
C ALA A 148 -12.14 -6.26 -13.12
N TYR A 149 -12.33 -7.36 -13.85
CA TYR A 149 -11.95 -8.69 -13.37
C TYR A 149 -10.44 -8.79 -13.22
N TYR A 150 -10.01 -9.45 -12.14
CA TYR A 150 -8.64 -9.86 -11.92
C TYR A 150 -8.63 -11.28 -11.39
N ASN A 151 -8.66 -12.25 -12.31
CA ASN A 151 -9.01 -13.64 -12.01
C ASN A 151 -10.39 -13.71 -11.33
N ALA A 152 -10.49 -14.35 -10.16
CA ALA A 152 -11.71 -14.39 -9.34
C ALA A 152 -11.93 -13.12 -8.48
N LYS A 153 -10.99 -12.18 -8.51
CA LYS A 153 -10.98 -10.95 -7.72
C LYS A 153 -11.37 -9.75 -8.59
N SER A 154 -11.33 -8.57 -8.00
CA SER A 154 -11.57 -7.31 -8.71
C SER A 154 -10.38 -6.37 -8.60
N LYS A 155 -10.19 -5.58 -9.66
CA LYS A 155 -9.33 -4.40 -9.67
C LYS A 155 -10.22 -3.18 -9.86
N ILE A 156 -10.17 -2.24 -8.93
CA ILE A 156 -10.78 -0.91 -9.10
C ILE A 156 -9.69 0.10 -9.36
N TYR A 157 -9.92 1.04 -10.28
CA TYR A 157 -8.97 2.11 -10.55
C TYR A 157 -9.65 3.40 -11.01
N CYS A 158 -8.96 4.50 -10.73
CA CYS A 158 -9.19 5.77 -11.40
C CYS A 158 -7.97 6.07 -12.26
N ALA A 159 -8.19 6.40 -13.53
CA ALA A 159 -7.14 6.80 -14.46
C ALA A 159 -7.52 8.12 -15.15
N LYS A 160 -6.56 9.04 -15.23
CA LYS A 160 -6.70 10.35 -15.88
C LYS A 160 -5.50 10.59 -16.78
N PHE A 161 -5.70 11.23 -17.92
CA PHE A 161 -4.57 11.68 -18.74
C PHE A 161 -3.75 12.73 -17.98
N LYS A 162 -2.44 12.69 -18.16
CA LYS A 162 -1.56 13.78 -17.73
C LYS A 162 -2.02 15.08 -18.40
N PRO A 163 -2.00 16.21 -17.67
CA PRO A 163 -2.21 17.50 -18.28
C PRO A 163 -1.23 17.66 -19.44
N LEU A 164 -1.74 18.10 -20.60
CA LEU A 164 -0.86 18.47 -21.70
C LEU A 164 0.10 19.56 -21.21
N PRO A 165 1.41 19.50 -21.54
CA PRO A 165 2.31 20.58 -21.21
C PRO A 165 1.76 21.90 -21.77
N PRO A 166 1.98 23.03 -21.08
CA PRO A 166 1.51 24.34 -21.54
C PRO A 166 1.94 24.55 -22.99
N ARG A 167 1.01 24.98 -23.86
CA ARG A 167 1.39 25.39 -25.21
C ARG A 167 2.38 26.55 -25.07
N ARG A 168 3.59 26.37 -25.58
CA ARG A 168 4.63 27.40 -25.61
C ARG A 168 4.25 28.50 -26.59
#